data_AF-A0AAW3TR21-F1
#
_entry.id   AF-A0AAW3TR21-F1
#
_cell.length_a   1.000
_cell.length_b   1.000
_cell.length_c   1.000
_cell.angle_alpha   90.00
_cell.angle_beta   90.00
_cell.angle_gamma   90.00
#
_symmetry.space_group_name_H-M   'P 1'
#
loop_
_entity.id
_entity.type
_entity.pdbx_description
1 polymer ?
#
loop_
_entity_poly.entity_id
_entity_poly.type
_entity_poly.pdbx_seq_one_letter_code
_entity_poly.pdbx_strand_id
1 'polypeptide(L)'
;MKWLIVIGLIWLAWHYLGRKPKRTAVSPQQRARRILGVAAEADEAEIRAAHRRLLAEFHPDRGGSESATREINAARDLLIEGLRRPA
;
A
#
# COMPACT_ATOMS: atom_id res chain seq x y z
N MET A 1 9.75 -41.91 27.68
CA MET A 1 10.83 -41.80 26.68
C MET A 1 10.37 -41.33 25.29
N LYS A 2 9.36 -41.97 24.67
CA LYS A 2 8.92 -41.65 23.27
C LYS A 2 8.35 -40.23 23.05
N TRP A 3 7.71 -39.62 24.05
CA TRP A 3 7.10 -38.29 23.95
C TRP A 3 8.11 -37.14 23.79
N LEU A 4 9.35 -37.31 24.28
CA LEU A 4 10.40 -36.29 24.15
C LEU A 4 10.85 -36.09 22.70
N ILE A 5 10.85 -37.18 21.92
CA ILE A 5 11.18 -37.13 20.50
C ILE A 5 10.09 -36.37 19.74
N VAL A 6 8.82 -36.61 20.06
CA VAL A 6 7.69 -35.92 19.44
C VAL A 6 7.72 -34.42 19.74
N ILE A 7 8.00 -34.05 21.00
CA ILE A 7 8.14 -32.64 21.41
C ILE A 7 9.34 -31.98 20.71
N GLY A 8 10.47 -32.69 20.60
CA GLY A 8 11.65 -32.20 19.88
C GLY A 8 11.39 -32.01 18.38
N LEU A 9 10.65 -32.93 17.75
CA LEU A 9 10.26 -32.83 16.34
C LEU A 9 9.29 -31.67 16.09
N ILE A 10 8.36 -31.43 17.01
CA ILE A 10 7.49 -30.26 16.96
C ILE A 10 8.35 -29.00 17.12
N TRP A 11 9.19 -28.91 18.16
CA TRP A 11 10.06 -27.74 18.36
C TRP A 11 10.95 -27.44 17.13
N LEU A 12 11.55 -28.48 16.54
CA LEU A 12 12.34 -28.39 15.32
C LEU A 12 11.49 -27.93 14.12
N ALA A 13 10.28 -28.49 13.95
CA ALA A 13 9.38 -28.10 12.88
C ALA A 13 8.95 -26.63 13.02
N TRP A 14 8.61 -26.15 14.22
CA TRP A 14 8.29 -24.74 14.44
C TRP A 14 9.49 -23.82 14.19
N HIS A 15 10.69 -24.28 14.54
CA HIS A 15 11.92 -23.52 14.30
C HIS A 15 12.27 -23.40 12.81
N TYR A 16 11.99 -24.44 12.01
CA TYR A 16 12.36 -24.50 10.60
C TYR A 16 11.23 -24.12 9.61
N LEU A 17 9.95 -24.28 9.97
CA LEU A 17 8.80 -23.94 9.10
C LEU A 17 8.33 -22.48 9.26
N GLY A 18 8.92 -21.70 10.16
CA GLY A 18 8.50 -20.33 10.47
C GLY A 18 8.77 -19.26 9.40
N ARG A 19 9.14 -19.62 8.16
CA ARG A 19 9.30 -18.65 7.07
C ARG A 19 7.94 -18.25 6.52
N LYS A 20 7.34 -17.21 7.11
CA LYS A 20 6.19 -16.51 6.53
C LYS A 20 6.58 -16.06 5.12
N PRO A 21 5.86 -16.46 4.06
CA PRO A 21 6.18 -16.00 2.71
C PRO A 21 6.09 -14.48 2.70
N LYS A 22 7.16 -13.80 2.26
CA LYS A 22 7.10 -12.39 1.88
C LYS A 22 6.14 -12.33 0.68
N ARG A 23 4.85 -12.14 0.95
CA ARG A 23 3.90 -11.76 -0.09
C ARG A 23 4.54 -10.57 -0.79
N THR A 24 4.79 -10.68 -2.09
CA THR A 24 5.12 -9.56 -2.98
C THR A 24 3.90 -8.63 -3.02
N ALA A 25 3.63 -7.99 -1.88
CA ALA A 25 2.59 -7.01 -1.74
C ALA A 25 3.02 -5.79 -2.54
N VAL A 26 2.16 -5.34 -3.46
CA VAL A 26 2.29 -4.05 -4.11
C VAL A 26 2.55 -3.01 -3.03
N SER A 27 3.63 -2.24 -3.16
CA SER A 27 3.96 -1.22 -2.16
C SER A 27 2.81 -0.22 -2.04
N PRO A 28 2.57 0.34 -0.84
CA PRO A 28 1.57 1.38 -0.65
C PRO A 28 1.68 2.52 -1.69
N GLN A 29 2.91 2.91 -2.04
CA GLN A 29 3.20 3.95 -3.04
C GLN A 29 2.80 3.51 -4.46
N GLN A 30 3.05 2.26 -4.85
CA GLN A 30 2.58 1.73 -6.14
C GLN A 30 1.05 1.70 -6.21
N ARG A 31 0.37 1.38 -5.11
CA ARG A 31 -1.10 1.44 -5.04
C ARG A 31 -1.60 2.88 -5.17
N ALA A 32 -0.99 3.83 -4.46
CA ALA A 32 -1.35 5.24 -4.54
C ALA A 32 -1.16 5.81 -5.95
N ARG A 33 -0.07 5.45 -6.64
CA ARG A 33 0.15 5.83 -8.05
C ARG A 33 -0.95 5.30 -8.97
N ARG A 34 -1.40 4.06 -8.77
CA ARG A 34 -2.53 3.49 -9.53
C ARG A 34 -3.84 4.23 -9.25
N ILE A 35 -4.10 4.64 -8.01
CA ILE A 35 -5.29 5.42 -7.64
C ILE A 35 -5.27 6.78 -8.35
N LEU A 36 -4.13 7.48 -8.36
CA LEU A 36 -4.03 8.77 -9.03
C LEU A 36 -3.86 8.67 -10.56
N GLY A 37 -3.51 7.49 -11.08
CA GLY A 37 -3.23 7.27 -12.49
C GLY A 37 -1.96 7.98 -12.96
N VAL A 38 -0.91 7.96 -12.13
CA VAL A 38 0.38 8.62 -12.42
C VAL A 38 1.52 7.60 -12.53
N ALA A 39 2.58 7.96 -13.27
CA ALA A 39 3.75 7.12 -13.49
C ALA A 39 4.58 6.88 -12.22
N ALA A 40 5.52 5.92 -12.27
CA ALA A 40 6.41 5.64 -11.14
C ALA A 40 7.33 6.84 -10.85
N GLU A 41 7.70 7.56 -11.89
CA GLU A 41 8.61 8.71 -11.90
C GLU A 41 7.87 10.05 -11.79
N ALA A 42 6.56 10.03 -11.53
CA ALA A 42 5.75 11.24 -11.47
C ALA A 42 6.23 12.20 -10.36
N ASP A 43 6.35 13.47 -10.74
CA ASP A 43 6.79 14.52 -9.82
C ASP A 43 5.65 15.08 -8.94
N GLU A 44 6.01 15.99 -8.02
CA GLU A 44 5.04 16.58 -7.10
C GLU A 44 3.94 17.39 -7.81
N ALA A 45 4.25 17.96 -8.98
CA ALA A 45 3.31 18.75 -9.77
C ALA A 45 2.30 17.85 -10.49
N GLU A 46 2.76 16.75 -11.09
CA GLU A 46 1.94 15.73 -11.74
C GLU A 46 0.99 15.06 -10.75
N ILE A 47 1.49 14.69 -9.55
CA ILE A 47 0.67 14.13 -8.47
C ILE A 47 -0.45 15.10 -8.08
N ARG A 48 -0.13 16.38 -7.90
CA ARG A 48 -1.12 17.39 -7.52
C ARG A 48 -2.12 17.67 -8.65
N ALA A 49 -1.69 17.64 -9.91
CA ALA A 49 -2.57 17.81 -11.06
C ALA A 49 -3.58 16.65 -11.15
N ALA A 50 -3.09 15.41 -11.02
CA ALA A 50 -3.94 14.22 -11.00
C ALA A 50 -4.95 14.23 -9.85
N HIS A 51 -4.51 14.61 -8.65
CA HIS A 51 -5.37 14.76 -7.47
C HIS A 51 -6.51 15.75 -7.70
N ARG A 52 -6.22 16.95 -8.24
CA ARG A 52 -7.25 17.96 -8.54
C ARG A 52 -8.25 17.47 -9.58
N ARG A 53 -7.79 16.78 -10.64
CA ARG A 53 -8.66 16.21 -11.66
C ARG A 53 -9.62 15.19 -11.07
N LEU A 54 -9.12 14.26 -10.27
CA LEU A 54 -9.94 13.23 -9.65
C LEU A 54 -10.90 13.80 -8.61
N LEU A 55 -10.49 14.78 -7.81
CA LEU A 55 -11.44 15.44 -6.89
C LEU A 55 -12.55 16.17 -7.65
N ALA A 56 -12.27 16.81 -8.78
CA ALA A 56 -13.30 17.47 -9.57
C ALA A 56 -14.36 16.47 -10.08
N GLU A 57 -13.95 15.23 -10.38
CA GLU A 57 -14.78 14.15 -10.92
C GLU A 57 -15.53 13.37 -9.84
N PHE A 58 -14.86 13.03 -8.72
CA PHE A 58 -15.36 12.14 -7.67
C PHE A 58 -15.85 12.87 -6.41
N HIS A 59 -15.99 14.19 -6.44
CA HIS A 59 -16.54 14.93 -5.29
C HIS A 59 -17.99 14.51 -4.99
N PRO A 60 -18.37 14.34 -3.70
CA PRO A 60 -19.74 14.01 -3.33
C PRO A 60 -20.79 14.99 -3.88
N ASP A 61 -20.47 16.29 -3.90
CA ASP A 61 -21.35 17.33 -4.46
C ASP A 61 -21.65 17.16 -5.96
N ARG A 62 -20.88 16.34 -6.68
CA ARG A 62 -21.09 16.03 -8.10
C ARG A 62 -21.53 14.58 -8.34
N GLY A 63 -22.00 13.90 -7.30
CA GLY A 63 -22.46 12.50 -7.39
C GLY A 63 -21.35 11.46 -7.17
N GLY A 64 -20.17 11.89 -6.75
CA GLY A 64 -19.13 10.99 -6.26
C GLY A 64 -19.38 10.50 -4.83
N SER A 65 -18.40 9.81 -4.24
CA SER A 65 -18.51 9.30 -2.86
C SER A 65 -17.45 9.89 -1.94
N GLU A 66 -17.81 10.05 -0.67
CA GLU A 66 -16.83 10.43 0.35
C GLU A 66 -15.69 9.40 0.47
N SER A 67 -16.00 8.11 0.29
CA SER A 67 -14.99 7.05 0.35
C SER A 67 -13.96 7.19 -0.77
N ALA A 68 -14.38 7.50 -1.99
CA ALA A 68 -13.49 7.77 -3.11
C ALA A 68 -12.64 9.01 -2.85
N THR A 69 -13.26 10.09 -2.36
CA THR A 69 -12.55 11.32 -2.00
C THR A 69 -11.48 11.06 -0.93
N ARG A 70 -11.80 10.27 0.10
CA ARG A 70 -10.84 9.86 1.13
C ARG A 70 -9.68 9.04 0.55
N GLU A 71 -9.96 8.09 -0.33
CA GLU A 71 -8.92 7.27 -0.97
C GLU A 71 -8.00 8.11 -1.87
N ILE A 72 -8.55 9.04 -2.65
CA ILE A 72 -7.80 9.98 -3.50
C ILE A 72 -6.91 10.90 -2.64
N ASN A 73 -7.42 11.43 -1.54
CA ASN A 73 -6.64 12.26 -0.61
C ASN A 73 -5.49 11.48 0.03
N ALA A 74 -5.77 10.27 0.53
CA ALA A 74 -4.76 9.41 1.13
C ALA A 74 -3.66 9.02 0.13
N ALA A 75 -4.03 8.76 -1.12
CA ALA A 75 -3.06 8.47 -2.19
C ALA A 75 -2.13 9.65 -2.47
N ARG A 76 -2.66 10.88 -2.55
CA ARG A 76 -1.84 12.10 -2.66
C ARG A 76 -0.88 12.19 -1.49
N ASP A 77 -1.38 12.14 -0.26
CA ASP A 77 -0.55 12.38 0.93
C ASP A 77 0.61 11.41 1.04
N LEU A 78 0.35 10.13 0.76
CA LEU A 78 1.38 9.10 0.76
C LEU A 78 2.49 9.36 -0.26
N LEU A 79 2.14 9.81 -1.47
CA LEU A 79 3.12 10.08 -2.51
C LEU A 79 3.92 11.36 -2.25
N ILE A 80 3.26 12.42 -1.77
CA ILE A 80 3.93 13.66 -1.38
C ILE A 80 4.90 13.40 -0.22
N GLU A 81 4.50 12.61 0.79
CA GLU A 81 5.41 12.19 1.87
C GLU A 81 6.57 11.35 1.32
N GLY A 82 6.29 10.41 0.40
CA GLY A 82 7.30 9.59 -0.24
C GLY A 82 8.33 10.38 -1.05
N LEU A 83 7.94 11.48 -1.68
CA LEU A 83 8.89 12.37 -2.38
C LEU A 83 9.79 13.15 -1.41
N ARG A 84 9.30 13.46 -0.20
CA ARG A 84 10.08 14.16 0.83
C ARG A 84 11.04 13.27 1.59
N ARG A 85 10.76 11.96 1.64
CA ARG A 85 11.62 10.95 2.27
C ARG A 85 12.24 10.07 1.17
N PRO A 86 13.32 10.52 0.51
CA PRO A 86 14.04 9.65 -0.42
C PRO A 86 14.48 8.39 0.34
N ALA A 87 14.22 7.23 -0.27
CA ALA A 87 14.51 5.91 0.30
C ALA A 87 16.02 5.66 0.43
#